data_AF-A0A935GS71-F1
#
_entry.id   AF-A0A935GS71-F1
#
_cell.length_a   1.000
_cell.length_b   1.000
_cell.length_c   1.000
_cell.angle_alpha   90.00
_cell.angle_beta   90.00
_cell.angle_gamma   90.00
#
_symmetry.space_group_name_H-M   'P 1'
#
loop_
_entity.id
_entity.type
_entity.pdbx_description
1 polymer ?
#
loop_
_entity_poly.entity_id
_entity_poly.type
_entity_poly.pdbx_seq_one_letter_code
_entity_poly.pdbx_strand_id
1 'polypeptide(L)'
;MDILKYKDYEGTTELDMARRVCRGKILFIDDLVTYEATSPAELQTEFEAAVDDYIETCTTLGREPQKPLRGQFNVRIPPALHKAVALRALADNVSLNDVAVRALDAFVNIQPVVNHNVRVTLNIPEESMKTLVSSASAQTQWGTAHVH
;
A
#
# COMPACT_ATOMS: atom_id res chain seq x y z
N MET A 1 2.09 16.40 5.09
CA MET A 1 2.10 16.00 6.50
C MET A 1 3.52 15.61 6.78
N ASP A 2 4.25 16.43 7.53
CA ASP A 2 5.65 16.12 7.85
C ASP A 2 5.70 15.24 9.09
N ILE A 3 6.62 14.29 9.09
CA ILE A 3 6.81 13.35 10.20
C ILE A 3 8.08 13.75 10.94
N LEU A 4 7.96 13.98 12.25
CA LEU A 4 9.11 14.18 13.12
C LEU A 4 9.74 12.82 13.44
N LYS A 5 11.07 12.75 13.54
CA LYS A 5 11.79 11.50 13.80
C LYS A 5 12.85 11.70 14.88
N TYR A 6 12.86 10.82 15.87
CA TYR A 6 13.83 10.84 16.96
C TYR A 6 13.89 9.47 17.68
N LYS A 7 15.09 8.93 17.93
CA LYS A 7 15.32 7.63 18.61
C LYS A 7 14.42 6.48 18.13
N ASP A 8 14.23 6.37 16.81
CA ASP A 8 13.34 5.41 16.13
C ASP A 8 11.83 5.61 16.34
N TYR A 9 11.43 6.72 16.97
CA TYR A 9 10.04 7.16 17.08
C TYR A 9 9.68 8.14 15.98
N GLU A 10 8.42 8.08 15.56
CA GLU A 10 7.83 8.97 14.57
C GLU A 10 6.71 9.78 15.21
N GLY A 11 6.59 11.07 14.85
CA GLY A 11 5.62 11.99 15.42
C GLY A 11 4.80 12.71 14.36
N THR A 12 3.54 12.99 14.67
CA THR A 12 2.67 13.81 13.81
C THR A 12 2.95 15.30 13.95
N THR A 13 2.66 16.07 12.90
CA THR A 13 2.67 17.54 12.93
C THR A 13 1.30 18.07 12.53
N GLU A 14 0.54 18.56 13.50
CA GLU A 14 -0.80 19.14 13.29
C GLU A 14 -0.82 20.60 13.74
N LEU A 15 -1.57 21.43 13.03
CA LEU A 15 -1.80 22.83 13.40
C LEU A 15 -3.19 22.99 14.00
N ASP A 16 -3.27 23.45 15.24
CA ASP A 16 -4.52 23.81 15.90
C ASP A 16 -4.78 25.32 15.70
N MET A 17 -5.61 25.65 14.70
CA MET A 17 -5.92 27.04 14.36
C MET A 17 -6.78 27.74 15.43
N ALA A 18 -7.53 27.00 16.24
CA ALA A 18 -8.37 27.58 17.28
C ALA A 18 -7.51 28.07 18.45
N ARG A 19 -6.48 27.29 18.80
CA ARG A 19 -5.56 27.58 19.91
C ARG A 19 -4.28 28.29 19.44
N ARG A 20 -4.05 28.35 18.13
CA ARG A 20 -2.84 28.90 17.48
C ARG A 20 -1.56 28.23 17.96
N VAL A 21 -1.62 26.91 18.11
CA VAL A 21 -0.47 26.08 18.52
C VAL A 21 -0.23 24.97 17.52
N CYS A 22 1.01 24.50 17.46
CA CYS A 22 1.34 23.23 16.84
C CYS A 22 1.14 22.11 17.85
N ARG A 23 0.64 20.97 17.42
CA ARG A 23 0.48 19.79 18.28
C ARG A 23 0.90 18.53 17.52
N GLY A 24 1.20 17.49 18.27
CA GLY A 24 1.46 16.19 17.72
C GLY A 24 1.31 15.09 18.74
N LYS A 25 1.50 13.88 18.26
CA LYS A 25 1.54 12.66 19.04
C LYS A 25 2.56 11.71 18.46
N ILE A 26 3.16 10.90 19.33
CA ILE A 26 4.01 9.79 18.94
C ILE A 26 3.15 8.74 18.22
N LEU A 27 3.66 8.23 17.11
CA LEU A 27 3.04 7.22 16.28
C LEU A 27 3.55 5.83 16.63
N PHE A 28 2.73 4.82 16.33
CA PHE A 28 3.08 3.39 16.38
C PHE A 28 3.47 2.86 17.77
N ILE A 29 2.97 3.51 18.82
CA ILE A 29 2.96 3.02 20.20
C ILE A 29 1.50 2.88 20.69
N ASP A 30 1.28 2.01 21.68
CA ASP A 30 -0.04 1.77 22.27
C ASP A 30 -0.42 2.90 23.25
N ASP A 31 0.58 3.51 23.90
CA ASP A 31 0.40 4.64 24.80
C ASP A 31 0.07 5.93 24.04
N LEU A 32 -0.81 6.75 24.58
CA LEU A 32 -1.08 8.08 24.03
C LEU A 32 -0.09 9.09 24.60
N VAL A 33 0.93 9.43 23.82
CA VAL A 33 1.89 10.49 24.15
C VAL A 33 1.71 11.65 23.18
N THR A 34 1.37 12.83 23.71
CA THR A 34 1.10 14.06 22.95
C THR A 34 2.05 15.17 23.36
N TYR A 35 2.36 16.05 22.43
CA TYR A 35 3.20 17.24 22.65
C TYR A 35 2.58 18.44 21.93
N GLU A 36 2.85 19.64 22.42
CA GLU A 36 2.36 20.89 21.84
C GLU A 36 3.42 21.97 21.96
N ALA A 37 3.41 22.91 21.00
CA ALA A 37 4.38 23.99 20.94
C ALA A 37 3.78 25.24 20.29
N THR A 38 4.35 26.40 20.57
CA THR A 38 3.84 27.67 19.99
C THR A 38 4.38 27.93 18.59
N SER A 39 5.45 27.24 18.21
CA SER A 39 6.05 27.34 16.88
C SER A 39 6.46 25.97 16.32
N PRO A 40 6.58 25.82 14.99
CA PRO A 40 7.10 24.59 14.38
C PRO A 40 8.51 24.23 14.83
N ALA A 41 9.35 25.20 15.17
CA ALA A 41 10.72 24.96 15.64
C ALA A 41 10.71 24.34 17.04
N GLU A 42 9.90 24.88 17.95
CA GLU A 42 9.70 24.33 19.30
C GLU A 42 9.04 22.96 19.27
N LEU A 43 8.18 22.69 18.28
CA LEU A 43 7.49 21.40 18.16
C LEU A 43 8.45 20.21 18.06
N GLN A 44 9.58 20.39 17.38
CA GLN A 44 10.62 19.35 17.32
C GLN A 44 11.22 19.09 18.70
N THR A 45 11.52 20.15 19.46
CA THR A 45 12.07 20.03 20.81
C THR A 45 11.08 19.35 21.76
N GLU A 46 9.81 19.74 21.71
CA GLU A 46 8.75 19.14 22.53
C GLU A 46 8.49 17.68 22.14
N PHE A 47 8.66 17.33 20.87
CA PHE A 47 8.62 15.93 20.43
C PHE A 47 9.78 15.11 20.99
N GLU A 48 11.02 15.62 20.93
CA GLU A 48 12.19 14.93 21.49
C GLU A 48 12.05 14.72 23.01
N ALA A 49 11.58 15.75 23.72
CA ALA A 49 11.29 15.68 25.16
C ALA A 49 10.21 14.64 25.45
N ALA A 50 9.11 14.64 24.71
CA ALA A 50 8.03 13.66 24.89
C ALA A 50 8.48 12.21 24.64
N VAL A 51 9.41 11.98 23.70
CA VAL A 51 10.00 10.65 23.46
C VAL A 51 10.91 10.24 24.62
N ASP A 52 11.72 11.14 25.14
CA ASP A 52 12.60 10.87 26.27
C ASP A 52 11.82 10.57 27.55
N ASP A 53 10.80 11.39 27.84
CA ASP A 53 9.88 11.19 28.95
C ASP A 53 9.13 9.86 28.83
N TYR A 54 8.73 9.47 27.61
CA TYR A 54 8.09 8.17 27.37
C TYR A 54 9.02 7.00 27.72
N ILE A 55 10.28 7.05 27.27
CA ILE A 55 11.28 6.00 27.53
C ILE A 55 11.60 5.92 29.04
N GLU A 56 11.76 7.07 29.69
CA GLU A 56 12.02 7.14 31.14
C GLU A 56 10.82 6.61 31.94
N THR A 57 9.60 6.98 31.56
CA THR A 57 8.36 6.51 32.19
C THR A 57 8.24 5.00 32.07
N CYS A 58 8.47 4.44 30.88
CA CYS A 58 8.47 2.99 30.69
C CYS A 58 9.48 2.29 31.62
N THR A 59 10.71 2.83 31.68
CA THR A 59 11.77 2.31 32.54
C THR A 59 11.38 2.33 34.02
N THR A 60 10.80 3.45 34.47
CA THR A 60 10.33 3.64 35.85
C THR A 60 9.20 2.68 36.22
N LEU A 61 8.32 2.38 35.26
CA LEU A 61 7.24 1.41 35.42
C LEU A 61 7.69 -0.06 35.29
N GLY A 62 8.99 -0.31 35.07
CA GLY A 62 9.55 -1.65 34.87
C GLY A 62 9.08 -2.32 33.57
N ARG A 63 8.75 -1.52 32.55
CA ARG A 63 8.30 -1.98 31.23
C ARG A 63 9.33 -1.60 30.17
N GLU A 64 9.48 -2.44 29.15
CA GLU A 64 10.28 -2.07 27.99
C GLU A 64 9.52 -1.05 27.12
N PRO A 65 10.16 0.06 26.70
CA PRO A 65 9.56 0.99 25.75
C PRO A 65 9.16 0.27 24.45
N GLN A 66 7.96 0.58 23.95
CA GLN A 66 7.47 -0.03 22.72
C GLN A 66 8.26 0.52 21.53
N LYS A 67 9.17 -0.29 20.99
CA LYS A 67 9.76 -0.03 19.67
C LYS A 67 8.67 0.01 18.60
N PRO A 68 8.54 1.12 17.86
CA PRO A 68 7.63 1.25 16.71
C PRO A 68 7.83 0.13 15.68
N LEU A 69 6.71 -0.35 15.12
CA LEU A 69 6.68 -1.18 13.90
C LEU A 69 7.65 -2.38 13.87
N ARG A 70 7.53 -3.31 14.84
CA ARG A 70 8.35 -4.54 14.92
C ARG A 70 8.13 -5.57 13.79
N GLY A 71 7.43 -5.20 12.72
CA GLY A 71 7.09 -6.09 11.60
C GLY A 71 6.01 -7.14 11.91
N GLN A 72 5.45 -7.14 13.11
CA GLN A 72 4.35 -8.03 13.51
C GLN A 72 3.03 -7.27 13.50
N PHE A 73 2.07 -7.73 12.70
CA PHE A 73 0.70 -7.21 12.69
C PHE A 73 -0.28 -8.37 12.49
N ASN A 74 -1.29 -8.45 13.34
CA ASN A 74 -2.31 -9.51 13.27
C ASN A 74 -3.46 -9.05 12.39
N VAL A 75 -3.79 -9.81 11.34
CA VAL A 75 -4.88 -9.48 10.41
C VAL A 75 -5.98 -10.51 10.49
N ARG A 76 -7.23 -10.06 10.58
CA ARG A 76 -8.41 -10.89 10.41
C ARG A 76 -8.90 -10.78 8.97
N ILE A 77 -8.86 -11.87 8.22
CA ILE A 77 -9.36 -11.94 6.84
C ILE A 77 -10.54 -12.91 6.71
N PRO A 78 -11.41 -12.74 5.70
CA PRO A 78 -12.49 -13.67 5.43
C PRO A 78 -11.98 -15.10 5.20
N PRO A 79 -12.70 -16.16 5.65
CA PRO A 79 -12.26 -17.55 5.49
C PRO A 79 -11.96 -17.96 4.04
N ALA A 80 -12.74 -17.43 3.09
CA ALA A 80 -12.54 -17.68 1.66
C ALA A 80 -11.19 -17.12 1.16
N LEU A 81 -10.82 -15.93 1.61
CA LEU A 81 -9.54 -15.32 1.26
C LEU A 81 -8.37 -16.07 1.91
N HIS A 82 -8.51 -16.45 3.19
CA HIS A 82 -7.50 -17.28 3.87
C HIS A 82 -7.23 -18.58 3.11
N LYS A 83 -8.29 -19.28 2.66
CA LYS A 83 -8.16 -20.49 1.83
C LYS A 83 -7.44 -20.21 0.53
N ALA A 84 -7.80 -19.14 -0.18
CA ALA A 84 -7.17 -18.77 -1.46
C ALA A 84 -5.66 -18.47 -1.29
N VAL A 85 -5.29 -17.71 -0.25
CA VAL A 85 -3.89 -17.38 0.04
C VAL A 85 -3.11 -18.64 0.45
N ALA A 86 -3.69 -19.51 1.28
CA ALA A 86 -3.05 -20.77 1.69
C ALA A 86 -2.80 -21.71 0.49
N LEU A 87 -3.77 -21.84 -0.42
CA LEU A 87 -3.59 -22.62 -1.66
C LEU A 87 -2.50 -22.03 -2.55
N ARG A 88 -2.41 -20.69 -2.64
CA ARG A 88 -1.36 -20.03 -3.41
C ARG A 88 0.03 -20.27 -2.80
N ALA A 89 0.15 -20.17 -1.49
CA ALA A 89 1.39 -20.45 -0.78
C ALA A 89 1.89 -21.89 -1.03
N LEU A 90 0.97 -22.86 -1.00
CA LEU A 90 1.26 -24.26 -1.33
C LEU A 90 1.72 -24.44 -2.78
N ALA A 91 1.04 -23.82 -3.74
CA ALA A 91 1.38 -23.92 -5.16
C ALA A 91 2.77 -23.32 -5.46
N ASP A 92 3.12 -22.23 -4.79
CA ASP A 92 4.38 -21.52 -4.96
C ASP A 92 5.51 -22.08 -4.06
N ASN A 93 5.22 -23.08 -3.22
CA ASN A 93 6.12 -23.67 -2.21
C ASN A 93 6.76 -22.63 -1.28
N VAL A 94 5.95 -21.68 -0.79
CA VAL A 94 6.35 -20.60 0.13
C VAL A 94 5.44 -20.58 1.36
N SER A 95 5.81 -19.80 2.38
CA SER A 95 4.94 -19.63 3.54
C SER A 95 3.76 -18.68 3.24
N LEU A 96 2.69 -18.78 4.03
CA LEU A 96 1.55 -17.85 3.93
C LEU A 96 2.01 -16.40 4.18
N ASN A 97 2.96 -16.20 5.10
CA ASN A 97 3.55 -14.90 5.39
C ASN A 97 4.30 -14.33 4.17
N ASP A 98 5.03 -15.16 3.41
CA ASP A 98 5.73 -14.69 2.20
C ASP A 98 4.75 -14.17 1.14
N VAL A 99 3.61 -14.84 0.96
CA VAL A 99 2.56 -14.38 0.04
C VAL A 99 1.98 -13.05 0.52
N ALA A 100 1.73 -12.90 1.83
CA ALA A 100 1.24 -11.66 2.40
C ALA A 100 2.24 -10.50 2.25
N VAL A 101 3.53 -10.74 2.54
CA VAL A 101 4.60 -9.75 2.36
C VAL A 101 4.72 -9.32 0.90
N ARG A 102 4.71 -10.26 -0.05
CA ARG A 102 4.74 -9.95 -1.49
C ARG A 102 3.54 -9.12 -1.93
N ALA A 103 2.35 -9.45 -1.42
CA ALA A 103 1.14 -8.70 -1.75
C ALA A 103 1.19 -7.26 -1.20
N LEU A 104 1.71 -7.08 0.02
CA LEU A 104 1.91 -5.77 0.64
C LEU A 104 2.98 -4.96 -0.10
N ASP A 105 4.11 -5.59 -0.43
CA ASP A 105 5.19 -4.97 -1.20
C ASP A 105 4.69 -4.51 -2.57
N ALA A 106 3.98 -5.38 -3.29
CA ALA A 106 3.33 -5.02 -4.54
C ALA A 106 2.36 -3.85 -4.35
N PHE A 107 1.50 -3.88 -3.32
CA PHE A 107 0.53 -2.81 -3.08
C PHE A 107 1.19 -1.44 -2.83
N VAL A 108 2.26 -1.41 -2.04
CA VAL A 108 2.99 -0.18 -1.70
C VAL A 108 3.84 0.32 -2.87
N ASN A 109 4.45 -0.60 -3.63
CA ASN A 109 5.42 -0.29 -4.68
C ASN A 109 4.82 -0.31 -6.10
N ILE A 110 3.49 -0.36 -6.28
CA ILE A 110 2.87 -0.20 -7.60
C ILE A 110 3.31 1.15 -8.19
N GLN A 111 4.21 1.08 -9.16
CA GLN A 111 4.40 2.13 -10.14
C GLN A 111 3.14 2.19 -11.00
N PRO A 112 2.53 3.36 -11.24
CA PRO A 112 1.36 3.47 -12.09
C PRO A 112 1.70 2.88 -13.46
N VAL A 113 0.96 1.84 -13.86
CA VAL A 113 1.13 1.19 -15.15
C VAL A 113 1.02 2.25 -16.23
N VAL A 114 2.15 2.60 -16.86
CA VAL A 114 2.16 3.52 -18.01
C VAL A 114 1.56 2.75 -19.18
N ASN A 115 0.30 3.02 -19.51
CA ASN A 115 -0.32 2.49 -20.72
C ASN A 115 0.35 3.16 -21.93
N HIS A 116 1.33 2.49 -22.55
CA HIS A 116 1.83 2.88 -23.85
C HIS A 116 0.84 2.47 -24.93
N ASN A 117 0.13 3.45 -25.50
CA ASN A 117 -0.76 3.23 -26.63
C ASN A 117 0.10 3.09 -27.89
N VAL A 118 0.35 1.86 -28.36
CA VAL A 118 0.99 1.62 -29.66
C VAL A 118 -0.07 1.63 -30.76
N ARG A 119 -0.03 2.62 -31.65
CA ARG A 119 -0.90 2.68 -32.83
C ARG A 119 -0.15 2.11 -34.04
N VAL A 120 -0.52 0.90 -34.46
CA VAL A 120 0.04 0.26 -35.67
C VAL A 120 -0.85 0.63 -36.86
N THR A 121 -0.31 1.39 -37.81
CA THR A 121 -0.98 1.66 -39.09
C THR A 121 -0.46 0.66 -40.12
N LEU A 122 -1.28 -0.33 -40.48
CA LEU A 122 -0.98 -1.24 -41.58
C LEU A 122 -1.46 -0.60 -42.88
N ASN A 123 -0.55 -0.30 -43.79
CA ASN A 123 -0.90 0.22 -45.11
C ASN A 123 -1.24 -0.98 -46.02
N ILE A 124 -2.51 -1.37 -46.00
CA ILE A 124 -3.02 -2.50 -46.78
C ILE A 124 -3.49 -1.94 -48.14
N PRO A 125 -2.95 -2.39 -49.29
CA PRO A 125 -3.43 -1.98 -50.60
C PRO A 125 -4.89 -2.41 -50.81
N GLU A 126 -5.73 -1.51 -51.33
CA GLU A 126 -7.20 -1.66 -51.44
C GLU A 126 -7.64 -2.97 -52.11
N GLU A 127 -6.84 -3.50 -53.04
CA GLU A 127 -7.14 -4.74 -53.77
C GLU A 127 -7.17 -6.01 -52.90
N SER A 128 -6.72 -5.94 -51.65
CA SER A 128 -6.69 -7.08 -50.72
C SER A 128 -7.74 -7.01 -49.59
N MET A 129 -8.58 -5.97 -49.55
CA MET A 129 -9.67 -5.88 -48.57
C MET A 129 -10.83 -6.82 -48.93
N LYS A 130 -10.83 -8.03 -48.36
CA LYS A 130 -12.04 -8.85 -48.26
C LYS A 130 -12.78 -8.49 -46.98
N THR A 131 -13.91 -7.80 -47.12
CA THR A 131 -14.85 -7.61 -46.01
C THR A 131 -15.56 -8.94 -45.73
N LEU A 132 -15.24 -9.58 -44.60
CA LEU A 132 -16.00 -10.71 -44.07
C LEU A 132 -16.76 -10.24 -42.83
N VAL A 133 -18.08 -10.22 -42.93
CA VAL A 133 -18.97 -9.94 -41.80
C VAL A 133 -19.43 -11.27 -41.22
N SER A 134 -19.09 -11.53 -39.96
CA SER A 134 -19.68 -12.62 -39.17
C SER A 134 -20.39 -12.01 -37.97
N SER A 135 -21.72 -12.05 -38.00
CA SER A 135 -22.56 -11.74 -36.85
C SER A 135 -22.77 -13.03 -36.06
N ALA A 136 -22.44 -13.02 -34.77
CA ALA A 136 -22.68 -14.13 -33.84
C ALA A 136 -24.18 -14.28 -33.52
N SER A 137 -24.99 -14.63 -34.52
CA SER A 137 -26.39 -15.03 -34.36
C SER A 137 -26.93 -15.74 -35.61
N ALA A 138 -26.23 -16.75 -36.13
CA ALA A 138 -26.79 -17.85 -36.92
C ALA A 138 -25.69 -18.91 -37.17
N GLN A 139 -26.08 -20.19 -37.16
CA GLN A 139 -25.19 -21.35 -37.31
C GLN A 139 -24.22 -21.21 -38.49
N THR A 140 -22.93 -21.41 -38.20
CA THR A 140 -21.88 -21.53 -39.21
C THR A 140 -22.12 -22.79 -40.07
N GLN A 141 -22.50 -22.61 -41.33
CA GLN A 141 -22.36 -23.65 -42.36
C GLN A 141 -21.14 -23.34 -43.22
N TRP A 142 -20.24 -24.31 -43.32
CA TRP A 142 -19.09 -24.27 -44.22
C TRP A 142 -19.52 -24.77 -45.60
N GLY A 143 -19.52 -23.90 -46.59
CA GLY A 143 -19.62 -24.28 -48.01
C GLY A 143 -18.24 -24.27 -48.65
N THR A 144 -17.83 -25.38 -49.24
CA THR A 144 -16.64 -25.46 -50.11
C THR A 144 -16.95 -24.85 -51.47
N ALA A 145 -16.28 -23.76 -51.83
CA ALA A 145 -16.25 -23.27 -53.20
C ALA A 145 -15.03 -23.86 -53.91
N HIS A 146 -15.26 -24.83 -54.78
CA HIS A 146 -14.32 -25.16 -55.85
C HIS A 146 -14.28 -23.99 -56.83
N VAL A 147 -13.08 -23.63 -57.30
CA VAL A 147 -12.93 -22.94 -58.60
C VAL A 147 -11.81 -23.64 -59.35
N HIS A 148 -12.13 -23.95 -60.62
CA HIS A 148 -11.29 -24.55 -61.65
C HIS A 148 -10.06 -23.71 -61.99
#